data_AF-A0A7X1J9M7-F1
#
_entry.id   AF-A0A7X1J9M7-F1
#
_cell.length_a   1.000
_cell.length_b   1.000
_cell.length_c   1.000
_cell.angle_alpha   90.00
_cell.angle_beta   90.00
_cell.angle_gamma   90.00
#
_symmetry.space_group_name_H-M   'P 1'
#
loop_
_entity.id
_entity.type
_entity.pdbx_description
1 polymer ?
#
loop_
_entity_poly.entity_id
_entity_poly.type
_entity_poly.pdbx_seq_one_letter_code
_entity_poly.pdbx_strand_id
1 'polypeptide(L)'
;MKITGRGARIDVKGEFTKTATSKYQGANLWDTDKQQTTPFYFQDADGLEMSGFEINGNVEKMKQQGVPEGDKIAERSEHGVHIGGSVNHASQSVKLKGLYIHSMATDGIMVGSGRDVENRRVISSNNIRQALTIGQGRNVLVTDSELRDTGVVGIAPDSYPMHSPARGVDIEPECTPKGAEWAERDENGNQILACNDEVGMTGNILLDRVRVTGNLGGGIAMGHGEASANVTVRNSFLQNPLEKSGDVVDMGIVGGVVENSTLDSQNGFALWCKTAGARTQLTSPVWARYLQDLASDPSPIARRVYRQTDPVFSTTVRNSIIEGQGTKIRCESATPVLTLVNNTIRGTVLDTPPEPGSESPVFPAWGHVIVQSGTPGADCSAIHAWGKELTIEGNDFFIPQAAPRGGGYGQISYCGTKIRLADNSYDTDMADASNPLRVYYNRAQGVGSVAEDCFPASGAIIAVDEAGQPYPLTPRGTQKCLTLPQP
;
A
#
# COMPACT_ATOMS: atom_id res chain seq x y z
N MET A 1 -30.29 0.24 -12.25
CA MET A 1 -31.20 0.28 -11.06
C MET A 1 -30.83 1.47 -10.19
N LYS A 2 -31.76 2.11 -9.46
CA LYS A 2 -31.42 3.20 -8.52
C LYS A 2 -32.02 2.97 -7.13
N ILE A 3 -31.18 3.09 -6.09
CA ILE A 3 -31.54 3.02 -4.67
C ILE A 3 -31.16 4.35 -4.02
N THR A 4 -32.09 5.00 -3.33
CA THR A 4 -31.84 6.30 -2.69
C THR A 4 -32.53 6.35 -1.34
N GLY A 5 -31.76 6.54 -0.26
CA GLY A 5 -32.31 6.44 1.10
C GLY A 5 -32.59 7.76 1.80
N ARG A 6 -32.11 8.91 1.29
CA ARG A 6 -32.37 10.26 1.83
C ARG A 6 -32.12 10.40 3.36
N GLY A 7 -31.02 9.82 3.83
CA GLY A 7 -30.64 9.80 5.25
C GLY A 7 -31.20 8.61 6.04
N ALA A 8 -31.87 7.65 5.38
CA ALA A 8 -32.26 6.41 6.02
C ALA A 8 -31.05 5.63 6.57
N ARG A 9 -31.32 4.77 7.55
CA ARG A 9 -30.36 3.83 8.13
C ARG A 9 -30.88 2.41 7.98
N ILE A 10 -30.00 1.50 7.59
CA ILE A 10 -30.25 0.07 7.51
C ILE A 10 -29.39 -0.61 8.57
N ASP A 11 -30.05 -1.14 9.59
CA ASP A 11 -29.40 -1.93 10.63
C ASP A 11 -29.42 -3.41 10.28
N VAL A 12 -28.24 -3.98 10.03
CA VAL A 12 -28.05 -5.42 9.94
C VAL A 12 -28.05 -5.98 11.36
N LYS A 13 -28.74 -7.10 11.58
CA LYS A 13 -28.76 -7.77 12.87
C LYS A 13 -27.38 -8.37 13.18
N GLY A 14 -26.58 -7.66 13.99
CA GLY A 14 -25.26 -8.10 14.46
C GLY A 14 -25.23 -8.70 15.86
N GLU A 15 -26.31 -8.56 16.64
CA GLU A 15 -26.41 -9.12 18.01
C GLU A 15 -26.70 -10.63 17.97
N PHE A 16 -25.65 -11.41 17.74
CA PHE A 16 -25.67 -12.86 17.85
C PHE A 16 -24.28 -13.43 18.15
N THR A 17 -24.24 -14.65 18.69
CA THR A 17 -23.00 -15.38 18.96
C THR A 17 -22.70 -16.37 17.86
N LYS A 18 -21.58 -16.25 17.16
CA LYS A 18 -21.04 -17.28 16.27
C LYS A 18 -20.37 -18.39 17.07
N THR A 19 -20.78 -19.63 16.86
CA THR A 19 -20.25 -20.79 17.54
C THR A 19 -19.35 -21.56 16.59
N ALA A 20 -18.12 -21.85 17.00
CA ALA A 20 -17.19 -22.69 16.25
C ALA A 20 -17.78 -24.11 16.07
N THR A 21 -17.80 -24.62 14.84
CA THR A 21 -18.42 -25.91 14.50
C THR A 21 -17.40 -26.97 14.11
N SER A 22 -16.44 -26.64 13.25
CA SER A 22 -15.41 -27.56 12.79
C SER A 22 -14.09 -26.83 12.55
N LYS A 23 -12.96 -27.48 12.89
CA LYS A 23 -11.62 -26.92 12.63
C LYS A 23 -11.20 -27.27 11.20
N TYR A 24 -10.67 -26.30 10.47
CA TYR A 24 -10.05 -26.56 9.17
C TYR A 24 -8.79 -27.41 9.37
N GLN A 25 -8.65 -28.48 8.58
CA GLN A 25 -7.51 -29.38 8.70
C GLN A 25 -6.20 -28.62 8.45
N GLY A 26 -5.27 -28.68 9.41
CA GLY A 26 -3.96 -28.05 9.30
C GLY A 26 -3.93 -26.54 9.53
N ALA A 27 -5.04 -25.91 9.91
CA ALA A 27 -5.12 -24.48 10.19
C ALA A 27 -5.68 -24.21 11.59
N ASN A 28 -5.27 -23.10 12.22
CA ASN A 28 -5.84 -22.60 13.47
C ASN A 28 -7.10 -21.75 13.21
N LEU A 29 -7.98 -22.30 12.36
CA LEU A 29 -9.18 -21.63 11.86
C LEU A 29 -10.39 -22.55 12.03
N TRP A 30 -11.52 -22.00 12.44
CA TRP A 30 -12.76 -22.73 12.70
C TRP A 30 -13.90 -22.21 11.83
N ASP A 31 -14.67 -23.12 11.25
CA ASP A 31 -15.98 -22.80 10.69
C ASP A 31 -16.96 -22.38 11.81
N THR A 32 -18.07 -21.75 11.44
CA THR A 32 -19.08 -21.20 12.34
C THR A 32 -20.49 -21.65 11.95
N ASP A 33 -21.40 -21.68 12.94
CA ASP A 33 -22.80 -22.08 12.75
C ASP A 33 -23.63 -21.10 11.91
N LYS A 34 -23.22 -19.83 11.86
CA LYS A 34 -23.94 -18.75 11.14
C LYS A 34 -23.04 -17.56 10.82
N GLN A 35 -23.53 -16.71 9.93
CA GLN A 35 -22.87 -15.50 9.45
C GLN A 35 -23.86 -14.32 9.40
N GLN A 36 -23.34 -13.11 9.53
CA GLN A 36 -24.01 -11.86 9.25
C GLN A 36 -24.37 -11.81 7.76
N THR A 37 -25.49 -11.18 7.45
CA THR A 37 -25.93 -11.03 6.06
C THR A 37 -25.21 -9.86 5.41
N THR A 38 -24.76 -10.04 4.16
CA THR A 38 -24.41 -8.93 3.26
C THR A 38 -25.72 -8.28 2.78
N PRO A 39 -26.12 -7.09 3.26
CA PRO A 39 -27.45 -6.54 3.00
C PRO A 39 -27.63 -6.10 1.54
N PHE A 40 -26.53 -5.81 0.83
CA PHE A 40 -26.53 -5.43 -0.57
C PHE A 40 -25.52 -6.25 -1.34
N TYR A 41 -26.02 -7.25 -2.07
CA TYR A 41 -25.22 -8.09 -2.96
C TYR A 41 -25.72 -7.91 -4.39
N PHE A 42 -24.89 -7.32 -5.25
CA PHE A 42 -25.22 -7.08 -6.65
C PHE A 42 -24.36 -7.95 -7.55
N GLN A 43 -25.01 -8.88 -8.23
CA GLN A 43 -24.41 -9.76 -9.21
C GLN A 43 -24.81 -9.30 -10.61
N ASP A 44 -23.86 -9.24 -11.54
CA ASP A 44 -24.11 -8.92 -12.96
C ASP A 44 -24.91 -7.62 -13.16
N ALA A 45 -24.70 -6.62 -12.30
CA ALA A 45 -25.48 -5.40 -12.28
C ALA A 45 -24.93 -4.37 -13.27
N ASP A 46 -25.80 -3.82 -14.12
CA ASP A 46 -25.47 -2.72 -15.04
C ASP A 46 -26.24 -1.44 -14.68
N GLY A 47 -25.53 -0.32 -14.64
CA GLY A 47 -26.11 1.00 -14.39
C GLY A 47 -26.76 1.10 -13.00
N LEU A 48 -26.12 0.49 -11.99
CA LEU A 48 -26.55 0.58 -10.59
C LEU A 48 -26.11 1.93 -9.99
N GLU A 49 -27.02 2.60 -9.30
CA GLU A 49 -26.69 3.75 -8.44
C GLU A 49 -27.30 3.59 -7.05
N MET A 50 -26.47 3.70 -6.01
CA MET A 50 -26.88 3.74 -4.60
C MET A 50 -26.45 5.05 -3.98
N SER A 51 -27.36 5.70 -3.24
CA SER A 51 -27.00 6.97 -2.59
C SER A 51 -27.76 7.40 -1.35
N GLY A 52 -27.05 8.10 -0.46
CA GLY A 52 -27.62 8.91 0.61
C GLY A 52 -28.23 8.11 1.75
N PHE A 53 -27.56 7.08 2.27
CA PHE A 53 -28.01 6.35 3.46
C PHE A 53 -26.87 5.67 4.21
N GLU A 54 -27.18 5.21 5.43
CA GLU A 54 -26.29 4.48 6.32
C GLU A 54 -26.58 2.97 6.27
N ILE A 55 -25.51 2.16 6.34
CA ILE A 55 -25.53 0.72 6.53
C ILE A 55 -24.70 0.42 7.78
N ASN A 56 -25.33 -0.11 8.81
CA ASN A 56 -24.66 -0.49 10.05
C ASN A 56 -24.71 -2.02 10.25
N GLY A 57 -23.56 -2.67 10.27
CA GLY A 57 -23.45 -4.11 10.53
C GLY A 57 -23.73 -4.52 11.98
N ASN A 58 -23.58 -3.61 12.95
CA ASN A 58 -23.65 -3.89 14.40
C ASN A 58 -22.68 -5.01 14.87
N VAL A 59 -21.51 -5.18 14.23
CA VAL A 59 -20.55 -6.23 14.61
C VAL A 59 -19.98 -6.07 16.02
N GLU A 60 -20.00 -4.86 16.58
CA GLU A 60 -19.62 -4.62 17.99
C GLU A 60 -20.49 -5.37 19.01
N LYS A 61 -21.68 -5.84 18.58
CA LYS A 61 -22.60 -6.67 19.38
C LYS A 61 -22.45 -8.16 19.08
N MET A 62 -21.64 -8.52 18.10
CA MET A 62 -21.40 -9.90 17.71
C MET A 62 -20.41 -10.54 18.67
N LYS A 63 -20.72 -11.77 19.08
CA LYS A 63 -19.86 -12.57 19.96
C LYS A 63 -19.32 -13.80 19.24
N GLN A 64 -18.26 -14.38 19.77
CA GLN A 64 -17.79 -15.70 19.38
C GLN A 64 -17.80 -16.67 20.56
N GLN A 65 -17.98 -17.97 20.29
CA GLN A 65 -17.97 -19.03 21.29
C GLN A 65 -17.36 -20.31 20.72
N GLY A 66 -16.71 -21.10 21.58
CA GLY A 66 -16.19 -22.42 21.22
C GLY A 66 -14.87 -22.39 20.47
N VAL A 67 -14.21 -21.23 20.38
CA VAL A 67 -12.88 -21.08 19.77
C VAL A 67 -11.82 -21.34 20.85
N PRO A 68 -10.95 -22.35 20.70
CA PRO A 68 -9.81 -22.53 21.60
C PRO A 68 -8.89 -21.31 21.63
N GLU A 69 -8.19 -21.11 22.74
CA GLU A 69 -7.19 -20.04 22.85
C GLU A 69 -6.12 -20.19 21.75
N GLY A 70 -5.80 -19.10 21.05
CA GLY A 70 -4.86 -19.07 19.93
C GLY A 70 -5.46 -19.44 18.57
N ASP A 71 -6.67 -19.99 18.51
CA ASP A 71 -7.40 -20.24 17.27
C ASP A 71 -8.30 -19.04 16.90
N LYS A 72 -8.81 -19.03 15.66
CA LYS A 72 -9.73 -17.99 15.14
C LYS A 72 -10.94 -18.63 14.48
N ILE A 73 -12.05 -17.88 14.38
CA ILE A 73 -13.14 -18.23 13.46
C ILE A 73 -12.82 -17.77 12.05
N ALA A 74 -13.33 -18.50 11.07
CA ALA A 74 -13.18 -18.19 9.66
C ALA A 74 -13.94 -16.92 9.30
N GLU A 75 -13.29 -16.15 8.43
CA GLU A 75 -13.93 -15.08 7.69
C GLU A 75 -15.01 -15.64 6.74
N ARG A 76 -16.10 -14.90 6.56
CA ARG A 76 -17.19 -15.21 5.62
C ARG A 76 -17.56 -13.95 4.83
N SER A 77 -18.34 -14.10 3.75
CA SER A 77 -18.79 -12.95 2.94
C SER A 77 -19.86 -12.11 3.66
N GLU A 78 -19.41 -11.23 4.55
CA GLU A 78 -20.25 -10.44 5.48
C GLU A 78 -20.03 -8.93 5.27
N HIS A 79 -20.03 -8.53 4.00
CA HIS A 79 -19.70 -7.17 3.60
C HIS A 79 -20.90 -6.23 3.72
N GLY A 80 -20.66 -4.92 3.76
CA GLY A 80 -21.75 -3.93 3.70
C GLY A 80 -22.38 -3.86 2.32
N VAL A 81 -21.53 -3.74 1.29
CA VAL A 81 -21.90 -3.77 -0.12
C VAL A 81 -20.95 -4.69 -0.88
N HIS A 82 -21.49 -5.68 -1.58
CA HIS A 82 -20.72 -6.56 -2.48
C HIS A 82 -21.14 -6.30 -3.93
N ILE A 83 -20.17 -5.95 -4.77
CA ILE A 83 -20.31 -5.81 -6.22
C ILE A 83 -19.59 -6.98 -6.87
N GLY A 84 -20.37 -7.96 -7.33
CA GLY A 84 -19.92 -9.20 -7.92
C GLY A 84 -20.28 -9.31 -9.39
N GLY A 85 -19.74 -10.33 -10.04
CA GLY A 85 -19.94 -10.60 -11.46
C GLY A 85 -19.77 -12.08 -11.72
N SER A 86 -20.50 -12.60 -12.68
CA SER A 86 -20.45 -13.99 -13.08
C SER A 86 -19.25 -14.21 -13.99
N VAL A 87 -18.96 -15.48 -14.29
CA VAL A 87 -17.88 -15.89 -15.19
C VAL A 87 -17.94 -15.24 -16.58
N ASN A 88 -19.11 -14.74 -16.99
CA ASN A 88 -19.37 -14.17 -18.31
C ASN A 88 -19.83 -12.70 -18.24
N HIS A 89 -19.96 -12.10 -17.05
CA HIS A 89 -20.50 -10.75 -16.92
C HIS A 89 -19.99 -10.08 -15.64
N ALA A 90 -19.17 -9.04 -15.78
CA ALA A 90 -18.83 -8.19 -14.65
C ALA A 90 -19.99 -7.23 -14.34
N SER A 91 -20.22 -6.89 -13.07
CA SER A 91 -21.06 -5.73 -12.77
C SER A 91 -20.41 -4.48 -13.37
N GLN A 92 -21.16 -3.65 -14.08
CA GLN A 92 -20.62 -2.51 -14.82
C GLN A 92 -21.37 -1.21 -14.53
N SER A 93 -20.66 -0.08 -14.63
CA SER A 93 -21.25 1.26 -14.44
C SER A 93 -21.94 1.43 -13.07
N VAL A 94 -21.33 0.89 -12.01
CA VAL A 94 -21.87 0.96 -10.64
C VAL A 94 -21.44 2.24 -9.95
N LYS A 95 -22.37 2.92 -9.26
CA LYS A 95 -22.11 4.18 -8.56
C LYS A 95 -22.59 4.14 -7.11
N LEU A 96 -21.67 4.28 -6.17
CA LEU A 96 -21.92 4.40 -4.74
C LEU A 96 -21.64 5.85 -4.30
N LYS A 97 -22.66 6.58 -3.81
CA LYS A 97 -22.54 8.03 -3.55
C LYS A 97 -23.10 8.45 -2.21
N GLY A 98 -22.34 9.12 -1.36
CA GLY A 98 -22.89 9.66 -0.10
C GLY A 98 -23.41 8.57 0.83
N LEU A 99 -22.70 7.44 0.91
CA LEU A 99 -23.05 6.33 1.81
C LEU A 99 -22.20 6.41 3.08
N TYR A 100 -22.75 5.95 4.19
CA TYR A 100 -21.99 5.66 5.39
C TYR A 100 -22.12 4.18 5.71
N ILE A 101 -21.02 3.44 5.64
CA ILE A 101 -20.99 1.98 5.79
C ILE A 101 -20.07 1.65 6.96
N HIS A 102 -20.56 0.98 7.98
CA HIS A 102 -19.72 0.72 9.15
C HIS A 102 -20.14 -0.51 9.95
N SER A 103 -19.26 -0.93 10.86
CA SER A 103 -19.50 -2.03 11.79
C SER A 103 -19.83 -3.36 11.11
N MET A 104 -19.26 -3.61 9.92
CA MET A 104 -19.41 -4.87 9.20
C MET A 104 -18.47 -5.95 9.74
N ALA A 105 -18.90 -7.22 9.67
CA ALA A 105 -18.10 -8.36 10.13
C ALA A 105 -16.93 -8.71 9.22
N THR A 106 -16.94 -8.26 7.97
CA THR A 106 -15.73 -8.23 7.12
C THR A 106 -15.48 -6.84 6.57
N ASP A 107 -15.81 -6.62 5.29
CA ASP A 107 -15.43 -5.42 4.58
C ASP A 107 -16.62 -4.47 4.43
N GLY A 108 -16.39 -3.17 4.51
CA GLY A 108 -17.46 -2.21 4.23
C GLY A 108 -17.96 -2.35 2.79
N ILE A 109 -17.02 -2.36 1.84
CA ILE A 109 -17.31 -2.50 0.40
C ILE A 109 -16.36 -3.52 -0.21
N MET A 110 -16.92 -4.51 -0.91
CA MET A 110 -16.18 -5.46 -1.74
C MET A 110 -16.51 -5.21 -3.21
N VAL A 111 -15.52 -4.78 -3.99
CA VAL A 111 -15.55 -4.80 -5.44
C VAL A 111 -14.87 -6.08 -5.89
N GLY A 112 -15.63 -7.17 -5.99
CA GLY A 112 -15.17 -8.43 -6.58
C GLY A 112 -15.01 -8.22 -8.08
N SER A 113 -15.97 -8.65 -8.89
CA SER A 113 -15.91 -8.52 -10.36
C SER A 113 -16.66 -7.29 -10.88
N GLY A 114 -16.07 -6.11 -10.70
CA GLY A 114 -16.66 -4.82 -11.09
C GLY A 114 -15.90 -4.07 -12.20
N ARG A 115 -16.62 -3.43 -13.11
CA ARG A 115 -16.09 -2.54 -14.16
C ARG A 115 -16.71 -1.15 -14.07
N ASP A 116 -15.89 -0.11 -14.24
CA ASP A 116 -16.35 1.28 -14.21
C ASP A 116 -17.13 1.61 -12.91
N VAL A 117 -16.55 1.20 -11.77
CA VAL A 117 -17.14 1.39 -10.44
C VAL A 117 -16.72 2.75 -9.88
N GLU A 118 -17.68 3.59 -9.53
CA GLU A 118 -17.46 4.89 -8.89
C GLU A 118 -17.92 4.84 -7.43
N ASN A 119 -17.00 5.07 -6.51
CA ASN A 119 -17.26 5.37 -5.11
C ASN A 119 -16.97 6.86 -4.87
N ARG A 120 -17.97 7.61 -4.42
CA ARG A 120 -17.82 9.05 -4.22
C ARG A 120 -18.47 9.56 -2.95
N ARG A 121 -17.72 10.28 -2.11
CA ARG A 121 -18.22 10.79 -0.82
C ARG A 121 -18.80 9.68 0.05
N VAL A 122 -18.14 8.54 0.08
CA VAL A 122 -18.51 7.42 0.95
C VAL A 122 -17.59 7.44 2.17
N ILE A 123 -18.17 7.20 3.33
CA ILE A 123 -17.43 6.90 4.55
C ILE A 123 -17.60 5.41 4.79
N SER A 124 -16.49 4.67 4.83
CA SER A 124 -16.47 3.27 5.22
C SER A 124 -15.56 3.12 6.44
N SER A 125 -16.12 2.73 7.59
CA SER A 125 -15.35 2.75 8.84
C SER A 125 -15.70 1.68 9.85
N ASN A 126 -14.84 1.42 10.84
CA ASN A 126 -15.14 0.49 11.94
C ASN A 126 -15.58 -0.88 11.41
N ASN A 127 -15.01 -1.34 10.29
CA ASN A 127 -15.26 -2.68 9.78
C ASN A 127 -14.18 -3.62 10.32
N ILE A 128 -14.52 -4.88 10.58
CA ILE A 128 -13.58 -5.83 11.20
C ILE A 128 -12.35 -6.11 10.33
N ARG A 129 -12.53 -6.14 9.01
CA ARG A 129 -11.45 -6.42 8.05
C ARG A 129 -11.12 -5.16 7.25
N GLN A 130 -11.81 -4.83 6.17
CA GLN A 130 -11.42 -3.68 5.35
C GLN A 130 -12.50 -2.61 5.22
N ALA A 131 -12.10 -1.38 4.91
CA ALA A 131 -13.05 -0.34 4.54
C ALA A 131 -13.44 -0.50 3.06
N LEU A 132 -12.48 -0.83 2.19
CA LEU A 132 -12.69 -1.16 0.79
C LEU A 132 -11.76 -2.28 0.33
N THR A 133 -12.33 -3.31 -0.27
CA THR A 133 -11.63 -4.37 -0.99
C THR A 133 -11.88 -4.20 -2.48
N ILE A 134 -10.83 -4.30 -3.29
CA ILE A 134 -10.91 -4.38 -4.75
C ILE A 134 -10.26 -5.70 -5.16
N GLY A 135 -11.09 -6.72 -5.34
CA GLY A 135 -10.68 -8.05 -5.79
C GLY A 135 -10.36 -8.05 -7.28
N GLN A 136 -11.38 -8.18 -8.12
CA GLN A 136 -11.31 -8.20 -9.59
C GLN A 136 -11.85 -6.91 -10.24
N GLY A 137 -11.64 -5.76 -9.58
CA GLY A 137 -12.13 -4.48 -10.05
C GLY A 137 -11.27 -3.90 -11.18
N ARG A 138 -11.91 -3.46 -12.26
CA ARG A 138 -11.29 -2.69 -13.35
C ARG A 138 -11.94 -1.33 -13.53
N ASN A 139 -11.14 -0.30 -13.80
CA ASN A 139 -11.61 1.07 -13.93
C ASN A 139 -12.39 1.52 -12.67
N VAL A 140 -11.75 1.39 -11.50
CA VAL A 140 -12.38 1.78 -10.23
C VAL A 140 -11.95 3.20 -9.87
N LEU A 141 -12.92 4.05 -9.54
CA LEU A 141 -12.69 5.43 -9.10
C LEU A 141 -13.23 5.61 -7.68
N VAL A 142 -12.36 5.97 -6.74
CA VAL A 142 -12.74 6.38 -5.39
C VAL A 142 -12.38 7.84 -5.20
N THR A 143 -13.37 8.68 -4.86
CA THR A 143 -13.18 10.14 -4.76
C THR A 143 -13.86 10.76 -3.56
N ASP A 144 -13.20 11.72 -2.93
CA ASP A 144 -13.76 12.51 -1.84
C ASP A 144 -14.29 11.63 -0.67
N SER A 145 -13.64 10.48 -0.41
CA SER A 145 -14.13 9.43 0.51
C SER A 145 -13.21 9.22 1.72
N GLU A 146 -13.76 8.68 2.81
CA GLU A 146 -13.02 8.33 4.04
C GLU A 146 -13.07 6.82 4.28
N LEU A 147 -11.91 6.22 4.51
CA LEU A 147 -11.74 4.77 4.68
C LEU A 147 -10.91 4.52 5.94
N ARG A 148 -11.56 4.32 7.08
CA ARG A 148 -10.91 4.47 8.39
C ARG A 148 -11.30 3.48 9.48
N ASP A 149 -10.47 3.40 10.52
CA ASP A 149 -10.77 2.71 11.78
C ASP A 149 -11.11 1.22 11.62
N THR A 150 -10.53 0.54 10.62
CA THR A 150 -10.77 -0.89 10.41
C THR A 150 -9.98 -1.74 11.39
N GLY A 151 -10.56 -2.86 11.80
CA GLY A 151 -10.03 -3.77 12.81
C GLY A 151 -10.20 -3.29 14.27
N VAL A 152 -10.64 -2.06 14.52
CA VAL A 152 -10.73 -1.45 15.87
C VAL A 152 -12.03 -1.82 16.62
N VAL A 153 -12.77 -2.83 16.16
CA VAL A 153 -14.08 -3.19 16.75
C VAL A 153 -13.97 -4.42 17.65
N GLY A 154 -14.52 -4.31 18.87
CA GLY A 154 -14.64 -5.42 19.81
C GLY A 154 -13.32 -5.76 20.50
N ILE A 155 -13.14 -5.30 21.74
CA ILE A 155 -11.95 -5.58 22.58
C ILE A 155 -12.25 -6.56 23.73
N ALA A 156 -13.47 -7.08 23.81
CA ALA A 156 -13.84 -8.02 24.86
C ALA A 156 -13.33 -9.43 24.51
N PRO A 157 -13.00 -10.28 25.49
CA PRO A 157 -12.54 -11.64 25.19
C PRO A 157 -13.50 -12.47 24.34
N ASP A 158 -14.81 -12.19 24.43
CA ASP A 158 -15.87 -12.87 23.68
C ASP A 158 -16.37 -12.11 22.45
N SER A 159 -15.79 -10.94 22.10
CA SER A 159 -16.19 -10.21 20.90
C SER A 159 -15.75 -10.93 19.63
N TYR A 160 -16.49 -10.69 18.54
CA TYR A 160 -16.06 -11.14 17.22
C TYR A 160 -14.67 -10.55 16.89
N PRO A 161 -13.68 -11.38 16.49
CA PRO A 161 -12.30 -10.97 16.41
C PRO A 161 -12.02 -10.20 15.11
N MET A 162 -10.98 -9.39 15.15
CA MET A 162 -10.37 -8.77 13.97
C MET A 162 -9.89 -9.83 12.96
N HIS A 163 -10.11 -9.58 11.66
CA HIS A 163 -9.56 -10.39 10.58
C HIS A 163 -8.48 -9.61 9.81
N SER A 164 -7.38 -10.31 9.50
CA SER A 164 -6.32 -9.75 8.66
C SER A 164 -6.85 -9.50 7.24
N PRO A 165 -6.36 -8.45 6.55
CA PRO A 165 -5.29 -7.55 6.97
C PRO A 165 -5.77 -6.30 7.72
N ALA A 166 -7.04 -6.10 8.06
CA ALA A 166 -7.48 -4.91 8.82
C ALA A 166 -7.10 -3.55 8.17
N ARG A 167 -7.22 -3.40 6.84
CA ARG A 167 -6.71 -2.24 6.06
C ARG A 167 -7.80 -1.23 5.67
N GLY A 168 -7.38 0.00 5.34
CA GLY A 168 -8.30 0.97 4.75
C GLY A 168 -8.72 0.58 3.33
N VAL A 169 -7.73 0.29 2.48
CA VAL A 169 -7.94 -0.27 1.14
C VAL A 169 -7.08 -1.50 0.96
N ASP A 170 -7.65 -2.55 0.40
CA ASP A 170 -6.89 -3.70 -0.08
C ASP A 170 -7.22 -4.00 -1.54
N ILE A 171 -6.18 -4.12 -2.35
CA ILE A 171 -6.27 -4.49 -3.76
C ILE A 171 -5.69 -5.90 -3.85
N GLU A 172 -6.59 -6.88 -3.71
CA GLU A 172 -6.30 -8.30 -3.52
C GLU A 172 -7.13 -9.14 -4.50
N PRO A 173 -6.67 -9.32 -5.74
CA PRO A 173 -7.31 -10.23 -6.68
C PRO A 173 -7.33 -11.65 -6.12
N GLU A 174 -8.51 -12.25 -6.06
CA GLU A 174 -8.71 -13.62 -5.58
C GLU A 174 -8.18 -14.69 -6.55
N CYS A 175 -7.69 -14.29 -7.73
CA CYS A 175 -7.28 -15.19 -8.80
C CYS A 175 -6.30 -14.54 -9.76
N THR A 176 -5.65 -15.37 -10.57
CA THR A 176 -4.74 -14.96 -11.64
C THR A 176 -5.38 -15.21 -13.01
N PRO A 177 -4.97 -14.48 -14.07
CA PRO A 177 -5.48 -14.71 -15.42
C PRO A 177 -5.27 -16.15 -15.88
N LYS A 178 -6.26 -16.72 -16.57
CA LYS A 178 -6.14 -18.08 -17.11
C LYS A 178 -4.94 -18.19 -18.05
N GLY A 179 -4.14 -19.23 -17.83
CA GLY A 179 -2.94 -19.46 -18.63
C GLY A 179 -1.74 -18.62 -18.23
N ALA A 180 -1.83 -17.85 -17.13
CA ALA A 180 -0.68 -17.20 -16.53
C ALA A 180 0.41 -18.23 -16.23
N GLU A 181 1.57 -18.06 -16.86
CA GLU A 181 2.71 -18.98 -16.72
C GLU A 181 3.34 -18.91 -15.32
N TRP A 182 3.00 -17.86 -14.56
CA TRP A 182 3.47 -17.63 -13.20
C TRP A 182 2.48 -18.04 -12.10
N ALA A 183 1.27 -18.48 -12.47
CA ALA A 183 0.29 -18.86 -11.48
C ALA A 183 0.65 -20.18 -10.78
N GLU A 184 0.24 -20.31 -9.53
CA GLU A 184 0.40 -21.54 -8.75
C GLU A 184 -0.37 -22.70 -9.41
N ARG A 185 0.23 -23.89 -9.40
CA ARG A 185 -0.32 -25.09 -10.02
C ARG A 185 -0.47 -26.24 -9.03
N ASP A 186 -1.55 -27.00 -9.17
CA ASP A 186 -1.76 -28.24 -8.44
C ASP A 186 -0.82 -29.36 -8.94
N GLU A 187 -0.90 -30.52 -8.30
CA GLU A 187 -0.11 -31.71 -8.65
C GLU A 187 -0.34 -32.23 -10.09
N ASN A 188 -1.44 -31.82 -10.73
CA ASN A 188 -1.80 -32.17 -12.10
C ASN A 188 -1.38 -31.09 -13.11
N GLY A 189 -0.76 -30.00 -12.65
CA GLY A 189 -0.36 -28.86 -13.48
C GLY A 189 -1.49 -27.87 -13.78
N ASN A 190 -2.66 -28.01 -13.17
CA ASN A 190 -3.77 -27.06 -13.32
C ASN A 190 -3.51 -25.83 -12.45
N GLN A 191 -3.87 -24.66 -12.97
CA GLN A 191 -3.81 -23.41 -12.21
C GLN A 191 -4.81 -23.44 -11.04
N ILE A 192 -4.34 -23.22 -9.80
CA ILE A 192 -5.17 -23.37 -8.58
C ILE A 192 -6.28 -22.31 -8.52
N LEU A 193 -5.96 -21.06 -8.88
CA LEU A 193 -6.88 -19.91 -8.85
C LEU A 193 -6.92 -19.21 -10.22
N ALA A 194 -7.54 -19.85 -11.20
CA ALA A 194 -7.69 -19.30 -12.55
C ALA A 194 -9.00 -18.51 -12.70
N CYS A 195 -8.91 -17.25 -13.13
CA CYS A 195 -10.06 -16.49 -13.59
C CYS A 195 -10.15 -16.45 -15.12
N ASN A 196 -11.37 -16.38 -15.64
CA ASN A 196 -11.60 -16.16 -17.06
C ASN A 196 -11.09 -14.78 -17.50
N ASP A 197 -10.60 -14.70 -18.73
CA ASP A 197 -9.89 -13.53 -19.28
C ASP A 197 -10.69 -12.21 -19.18
N GLU A 198 -12.03 -12.25 -19.19
CA GLU A 198 -12.84 -11.04 -19.08
C GLU A 198 -13.04 -10.55 -17.64
N VAL A 199 -12.88 -11.42 -16.64
CA VAL A 199 -13.27 -11.12 -15.26
C VAL A 199 -12.06 -11.12 -14.31
N GLY A 200 -10.95 -11.74 -14.70
CA GLY A 200 -9.81 -11.99 -13.81
C GLY A 200 -8.76 -10.90 -13.67
N MET A 201 -9.04 -9.65 -14.07
CA MET A 201 -8.00 -8.64 -14.24
C MET A 201 -8.30 -7.35 -13.47
N THR A 202 -7.41 -7.02 -12.52
CA THR A 202 -7.58 -5.91 -11.57
C THR A 202 -6.69 -4.73 -11.92
N GLY A 203 -7.26 -3.61 -12.32
CA GLY A 203 -6.42 -2.48 -12.69
C GLY A 203 -7.15 -1.24 -13.16
N ASN A 204 -6.36 -0.21 -13.49
CA ASN A 204 -6.85 1.14 -13.73
C ASN A 204 -7.68 1.66 -12.53
N ILE A 205 -7.05 1.69 -11.35
CA ILE A 205 -7.69 2.13 -10.11
C ILE A 205 -7.20 3.53 -9.77
N LEU A 206 -8.12 4.45 -9.50
CA LEU A 206 -7.82 5.82 -9.08
C LEU A 206 -8.43 6.10 -7.70
N LEU A 207 -7.58 6.39 -6.73
CA LEU A 207 -7.95 6.92 -5.42
C LEU A 207 -7.56 8.41 -5.39
N ASP A 208 -8.54 9.31 -5.39
CA ASP A 208 -8.30 10.76 -5.58
C ASP A 208 -9.05 11.58 -4.53
N ARG A 209 -8.31 12.34 -3.71
CA ARG A 209 -8.86 13.06 -2.53
C ARG A 209 -9.52 12.12 -1.54
N VAL A 210 -8.84 11.03 -1.19
CA VAL A 210 -9.28 10.11 -0.13
C VAL A 210 -8.54 10.39 1.17
N ARG A 211 -9.20 10.05 2.29
CA ARG A 211 -8.58 10.01 3.62
C ARG A 211 -8.59 8.58 4.14
N VAL A 212 -7.41 8.04 4.41
CA VAL A 212 -7.23 6.67 4.90
C VAL A 212 -6.48 6.70 6.22
N THR A 213 -7.13 6.41 7.35
CA THR A 213 -6.57 6.64 8.70
C THR A 213 -7.06 5.62 9.73
N GLY A 214 -6.30 5.38 10.80
CA GLY A 214 -6.79 4.63 11.97
C GLY A 214 -6.98 3.12 11.75
N ASN A 215 -6.53 2.57 10.63
CA ASN A 215 -6.71 1.15 10.27
C ASN A 215 -5.61 0.28 10.88
N LEU A 216 -5.96 -0.80 11.59
CA LEU A 216 -4.99 -1.58 12.38
C LEU A 216 -3.92 -2.31 11.58
N GLY A 217 -4.16 -2.65 10.32
CA GLY A 217 -3.16 -3.34 9.49
C GLY A 217 -2.68 -2.59 8.27
N GLY A 218 -2.89 -1.27 8.22
CA GLY A 218 -2.25 -0.38 7.27
C GLY A 218 -3.22 0.47 6.44
N GLY A 219 -2.65 1.38 5.65
CA GLY A 219 -3.43 2.30 4.82
C GLY A 219 -3.97 1.62 3.58
N ILE A 220 -3.11 1.45 2.57
CA ILE A 220 -3.48 0.89 1.26
C ILE A 220 -2.53 -0.26 0.93
N ALA A 221 -3.07 -1.46 0.67
CA ALA A 221 -2.31 -2.56 0.11
C ALA A 221 -2.51 -2.68 -1.41
N MET A 222 -1.39 -2.79 -2.10
CA MET A 222 -1.26 -3.11 -3.52
C MET A 222 -0.19 -4.20 -3.66
N GLY A 223 -0.28 -5.22 -2.81
CA GLY A 223 0.72 -6.28 -2.68
C GLY A 223 0.51 -7.47 -3.62
N HIS A 224 -0.36 -7.36 -4.63
CA HIS A 224 -0.74 -8.46 -5.52
C HIS A 224 -0.39 -8.20 -6.99
N GLY A 225 0.90 -8.00 -7.24
CA GLY A 225 1.49 -7.71 -8.54
C GLY A 225 1.30 -8.79 -9.60
N GLU A 226 1.01 -10.02 -9.20
CA GLU A 226 0.69 -11.16 -10.06
C GLU A 226 -0.61 -11.01 -10.85
N ALA A 227 -1.51 -10.12 -10.41
CA ALA A 227 -2.82 -9.92 -11.01
C ALA A 227 -3.31 -8.46 -11.01
N SER A 228 -2.53 -7.52 -10.44
CA SER A 228 -2.90 -6.10 -10.35
C SER A 228 -1.93 -5.16 -11.07
N ALA A 229 -2.46 -4.11 -11.70
CA ALA A 229 -1.65 -3.07 -12.35
C ALA A 229 -2.35 -1.70 -12.47
N ASN A 230 -1.56 -0.65 -12.69
CA ASN A 230 -2.01 0.74 -12.94
C ASN A 230 -2.93 1.27 -11.83
N VAL A 231 -2.37 1.41 -10.62
CA VAL A 231 -3.06 2.03 -9.48
C VAL A 231 -2.45 3.38 -9.19
N THR A 232 -3.28 4.42 -9.11
CA THR A 232 -2.85 5.78 -8.80
C THR A 232 -3.57 6.27 -7.55
N VAL A 233 -2.80 6.76 -6.57
CA VAL A 233 -3.30 7.48 -5.40
C VAL A 233 -2.84 8.93 -5.52
N ARG A 234 -3.76 9.88 -5.35
CA ARG A 234 -3.39 11.29 -5.43
C ARG A 234 -4.23 12.23 -4.60
N ASN A 235 -3.67 13.41 -4.31
CA ASN A 235 -4.35 14.46 -3.55
C ASN A 235 -4.92 13.94 -2.21
N SER A 236 -4.28 12.94 -1.62
CA SER A 236 -4.86 12.13 -0.54
C SER A 236 -4.06 12.26 0.75
N PHE A 237 -4.72 11.96 1.87
CA PHE A 237 -4.08 11.87 3.19
C PHE A 237 -4.14 10.43 3.68
N LEU A 238 -2.99 9.83 3.91
CA LEU A 238 -2.84 8.43 4.27
C LEU A 238 -2.03 8.33 5.57
N GLN A 239 -2.52 7.54 6.52
CA GLN A 239 -1.89 7.36 7.82
C GLN A 239 -2.01 5.90 8.29
N ASN A 240 -0.92 5.35 8.82
CA ASN A 240 -0.89 4.04 9.47
C ASN A 240 -1.30 4.17 10.96
N PRO A 241 -1.63 3.07 11.65
CA PRO A 241 -2.14 3.16 13.02
C PRO A 241 -1.01 3.54 14.00
N LEU A 242 -1.36 4.27 15.06
CA LEU A 242 -0.39 4.68 16.08
C LEU A 242 0.18 3.48 16.86
N GLU A 243 -0.67 2.50 17.15
CA GLU A 243 -0.38 1.46 18.15
C GLU A 243 0.33 0.22 17.57
N LYS A 244 0.36 0.07 16.25
CA LYS A 244 0.92 -1.12 15.59
C LYS A 244 1.77 -0.72 14.40
N SER A 245 2.93 -1.36 14.25
CA SER A 245 3.74 -1.22 13.04
C SER A 245 2.94 -1.68 11.83
N GLY A 246 2.81 -0.80 10.84
CA GLY A 246 2.18 -1.09 9.56
C GLY A 246 2.67 -0.15 8.47
N ASP A 247 2.39 -0.49 7.23
CA ASP A 247 2.64 0.38 6.08
C ASP A 247 1.46 1.33 5.82
N VAL A 248 1.77 2.57 5.44
CA VAL A 248 0.79 3.52 4.91
C VAL A 248 0.40 3.10 3.49
N VAL A 249 1.40 2.74 2.67
CA VAL A 249 1.21 2.14 1.34
C VAL A 249 2.14 0.95 1.17
N ASP A 250 1.58 -0.22 0.88
CA ASP A 250 2.28 -1.40 0.37
C ASP A 250 2.12 -1.44 -1.16
N MET A 251 3.23 -1.45 -1.89
CA MET A 251 3.26 -1.35 -3.34
C MET A 251 4.12 -2.45 -3.98
N GLY A 252 3.46 -3.36 -4.69
CA GLY A 252 4.10 -4.49 -5.37
C GLY A 252 3.65 -4.72 -6.79
N ILE A 253 3.06 -3.71 -7.44
CA ILE A 253 2.40 -3.80 -8.75
C ILE A 253 3.18 -3.09 -9.88
N VAL A 254 2.74 -3.32 -11.12
CA VAL A 254 3.17 -2.52 -12.28
C VAL A 254 2.37 -1.22 -12.33
N GLY A 255 3.05 -0.09 -12.48
CA GLY A 255 2.40 1.22 -12.64
C GLY A 255 1.76 1.74 -11.35
N GLY A 256 2.36 1.44 -10.19
CA GLY A 256 1.94 2.02 -8.91
C GLY A 256 2.43 3.46 -8.77
N VAL A 257 1.50 4.39 -8.51
CA VAL A 257 1.80 5.83 -8.38
C VAL A 257 1.15 6.43 -7.15
N VAL A 258 1.93 7.16 -6.35
CA VAL A 258 1.41 8.09 -5.34
C VAL A 258 1.88 9.50 -5.67
N GLU A 259 0.96 10.46 -5.77
CA GLU A 259 1.32 11.84 -6.10
C GLU A 259 0.52 12.90 -5.34
N ASN A 260 1.12 14.07 -5.10
CA ASN A 260 0.44 15.20 -4.47
C ASN A 260 -0.27 14.80 -3.16
N SER A 261 0.32 13.88 -2.38
CA SER A 261 -0.33 13.26 -1.24
C SER A 261 0.52 13.40 0.02
N THR A 262 -0.11 13.27 1.17
CA THR A 262 0.58 13.18 2.47
C THR A 262 0.54 11.73 2.95
N LEU A 263 1.71 11.15 3.14
CA LEU A 263 1.91 9.82 3.73
C LEU A 263 2.49 10.02 5.11
N ASP A 264 1.63 9.92 6.12
CA ASP A 264 1.98 10.11 7.51
C ASP A 264 2.23 8.75 8.19
N SER A 265 3.49 8.34 8.25
CA SER A 265 3.88 7.09 8.91
C SER A 265 4.18 7.35 10.37
N GLN A 266 3.18 7.16 11.22
CA GLN A 266 3.29 7.22 12.66
C GLN A 266 4.05 6.00 13.21
N ASN A 267 3.74 4.80 12.76
CA ASN A 267 4.41 3.57 13.22
C ASN A 267 4.57 2.54 12.09
N GLY A 268 5.80 2.21 11.71
CA GLY A 268 6.10 1.30 10.58
C GLY A 268 6.63 2.04 9.36
N PHE A 269 6.06 1.81 8.17
CA PHE A 269 6.57 2.31 6.88
C PHE A 269 5.61 3.31 6.23
N ALA A 270 6.10 4.40 5.63
CA ALA A 270 5.23 5.22 4.77
C ALA A 270 5.02 4.55 3.41
N LEU A 271 6.09 4.02 2.83
CA LEU A 271 6.08 3.22 1.63
C LEU A 271 6.84 1.94 1.89
N TRP A 272 6.15 0.81 1.79
CA TRP A 272 6.76 -0.49 1.65
C TRP A 272 6.59 -0.90 0.20
N CYS A 273 7.70 -1.04 -0.53
CA CYS A 273 7.64 -1.60 -1.87
C CYS A 273 8.27 -2.99 -1.88
N LYS A 274 7.57 -3.98 -2.42
CA LYS A 274 7.98 -5.39 -2.50
C LYS A 274 7.43 -6.01 -3.78
N THR A 275 8.26 -6.65 -4.58
CA THR A 275 7.76 -7.32 -5.80
C THR A 275 6.89 -8.47 -5.36
N ALA A 276 5.62 -8.40 -5.72
CA ALA A 276 4.66 -9.45 -5.45
C ALA A 276 4.55 -10.46 -6.60
N GLY A 277 4.95 -10.08 -7.82
CA GLY A 277 4.91 -10.96 -8.98
C GLY A 277 6.14 -11.88 -9.14
N ALA A 278 5.95 -12.96 -9.89
CA ALA A 278 7.05 -13.85 -10.26
C ALA A 278 7.93 -13.22 -11.35
N ARG A 279 9.24 -13.54 -11.36
CA ARG A 279 10.15 -13.08 -12.42
C ARG A 279 9.68 -13.47 -13.83
N THR A 280 9.03 -14.61 -13.96
CA THR A 280 8.48 -15.13 -15.22
C THR A 280 7.39 -14.24 -15.81
N GLN A 281 6.70 -13.45 -14.97
CA GLN A 281 5.67 -12.51 -15.39
C GLN A 281 6.22 -11.37 -16.26
N LEU A 282 7.45 -10.92 -15.99
CA LEU A 282 8.10 -9.81 -16.71
C LEU A 282 8.32 -10.10 -18.21
N THR A 283 8.37 -11.38 -18.58
CA THR A 283 8.56 -11.83 -19.97
C THR A 283 7.32 -12.52 -20.53
N SER A 284 6.21 -12.55 -19.79
CA SER A 284 5.01 -13.25 -20.21
C SER A 284 4.25 -12.47 -21.31
N PRO A 285 3.90 -13.12 -22.43
CA PRO A 285 2.97 -12.55 -23.41
C PRO A 285 1.57 -12.30 -22.84
N VAL A 286 1.09 -13.13 -21.91
CA VAL A 286 -0.22 -12.97 -21.25
C VAL A 286 -0.23 -11.67 -20.44
N TRP A 287 0.83 -11.43 -19.66
CA TRP A 287 0.98 -10.21 -18.88
C TRP A 287 1.14 -8.96 -19.76
N ALA A 288 1.96 -9.03 -20.81
CA ALA A 288 2.15 -7.93 -21.73
C ALA A 288 0.83 -7.53 -22.44
N ARG A 289 0.04 -8.53 -22.86
CA ARG A 289 -1.29 -8.28 -23.44
C ARG A 289 -2.22 -7.62 -22.43
N TYR A 290 -2.22 -8.08 -21.19
CA TYR A 290 -3.02 -7.47 -20.13
C TYR A 290 -2.70 -5.98 -19.94
N LEU A 291 -1.42 -5.62 -19.83
CA LEU A 291 -1.02 -4.22 -19.67
C LEU A 291 -1.41 -3.37 -20.88
N GLN A 292 -1.28 -3.93 -22.08
CA GLN A 292 -1.74 -3.28 -23.31
C GLN A 292 -3.27 -3.07 -23.31
N ASP A 293 -4.04 -4.04 -22.81
CA ASP A 293 -5.49 -3.95 -22.68
C ASP A 293 -5.91 -2.89 -21.64
N LEU A 294 -5.17 -2.75 -20.52
CA LEU A 294 -5.39 -1.66 -19.56
C LEU A 294 -5.05 -0.29 -20.15
N ALA A 295 -3.92 -0.20 -20.85
CA ALA A 295 -3.44 1.06 -21.42
C ALA A 295 -4.29 1.55 -22.60
N SER A 296 -4.89 0.63 -23.35
CA SER A 296 -5.80 0.93 -24.47
C SER A 296 -7.26 1.15 -24.04
N ASP A 297 -7.58 0.94 -22.75
CA ASP A 297 -8.92 1.10 -22.22
C ASP A 297 -9.45 2.53 -22.46
N PRO A 298 -10.61 2.67 -23.13
CA PRO A 298 -11.14 3.98 -23.51
C PRO A 298 -11.89 4.66 -22.37
N SER A 299 -12.13 3.99 -21.24
CA SER A 299 -12.95 4.50 -20.14
C SER A 299 -12.40 5.83 -19.60
N PRO A 300 -13.28 6.73 -19.13
CA PRO A 300 -12.85 7.98 -18.53
C PRO A 300 -11.92 7.79 -17.31
N ILE A 301 -12.07 6.68 -16.58
CA ILE A 301 -11.25 6.38 -15.40
C ILE A 301 -9.86 5.95 -15.83
N ALA A 302 -9.74 5.03 -16.81
CA ALA A 302 -8.45 4.62 -17.35
C ALA A 302 -7.64 5.81 -17.88
N ARG A 303 -8.28 6.86 -18.42
CA ARG A 303 -7.59 8.07 -18.93
C ARG A 303 -6.99 8.95 -17.83
N ARG A 304 -7.38 8.73 -16.58
CA ARG A 304 -6.98 9.55 -15.43
C ARG A 304 -5.96 8.86 -14.53
N VAL A 305 -5.69 7.58 -14.75
CA VAL A 305 -4.63 6.82 -14.07
C VAL A 305 -3.34 6.88 -14.87
N TYR A 306 -2.22 6.64 -14.21
CA TYR A 306 -0.97 6.35 -14.89
C TYR A 306 -1.11 5.03 -15.68
N ARG A 307 -0.72 5.07 -16.97
CA ARG A 307 -0.86 3.94 -17.90
C ARG A 307 0.51 3.36 -18.20
N GLN A 308 0.94 2.39 -17.41
CA GLN A 308 2.15 1.68 -17.74
C GLN A 308 1.88 0.55 -18.72
N THR A 309 2.68 0.49 -19.78
CA THR A 309 2.70 -0.60 -20.76
C THR A 309 3.92 -1.50 -20.62
N ASP A 310 4.99 -1.02 -19.96
CA ASP A 310 6.16 -1.83 -19.66
C ASP A 310 5.84 -2.83 -18.52
N PRO A 311 6.05 -4.15 -18.73
CA PRO A 311 5.80 -5.17 -17.71
C PRO A 311 6.65 -5.04 -16.45
N VAL A 312 7.65 -4.17 -16.45
CA VAL A 312 8.48 -3.87 -15.28
C VAL A 312 7.65 -3.33 -14.12
N PHE A 313 7.66 -4.04 -12.99
CA PHE A 313 7.15 -3.51 -11.72
C PHE A 313 7.75 -2.14 -11.41
N SER A 314 6.91 -1.18 -11.09
CA SER A 314 7.33 0.20 -10.94
C SER A 314 6.57 0.88 -9.80
N THR A 315 7.35 1.59 -8.98
CA THR A 315 6.85 2.41 -7.89
C THR A 315 7.24 3.84 -8.15
N THR A 316 6.27 4.75 -8.25
CA THR A 316 6.52 6.18 -8.39
C THR A 316 5.87 6.95 -7.24
N VAL A 317 6.67 7.75 -6.53
CA VAL A 317 6.16 8.71 -5.56
C VAL A 317 6.66 10.10 -5.92
N ARG A 318 5.74 11.06 -6.10
CA ARG A 318 6.13 12.41 -6.51
C ARG A 318 5.31 13.53 -5.89
N ASN A 319 5.90 14.71 -5.76
CA ASN A 319 5.24 15.91 -5.25
C ASN A 319 4.49 15.65 -3.92
N SER A 320 5.00 14.73 -3.10
CA SER A 320 4.31 14.24 -1.90
C SER A 320 5.05 14.63 -0.64
N ILE A 321 4.33 14.69 0.47
CA ILE A 321 4.88 14.87 1.81
C ILE A 321 4.91 13.48 2.47
N ILE A 322 6.08 13.06 2.91
CA ILE A 322 6.29 11.77 3.58
C ILE A 322 6.83 12.07 4.98
N GLU A 323 6.00 11.89 6.00
CA GLU A 323 6.29 12.35 7.35
C GLU A 323 5.96 11.32 8.45
N GLY A 324 5.93 11.75 9.70
CA GLY A 324 5.63 10.93 10.88
C GLY A 324 6.87 10.38 11.61
N GLN A 325 6.69 9.39 12.48
CA GLN A 325 7.75 8.86 13.35
C GLN A 325 8.38 7.54 12.83
N GLY A 326 7.68 6.81 11.94
CA GLY A 326 8.14 5.55 11.36
C GLY A 326 9.21 5.69 10.27
N THR A 327 9.67 4.55 9.75
CA THR A 327 10.49 4.46 8.53
C THR A 327 9.72 5.06 7.35
N LYS A 328 10.40 5.77 6.46
CA LYS A 328 9.73 6.44 5.34
C LYS A 328 9.59 5.51 4.17
N ILE A 329 10.70 4.99 3.66
CA ILE A 329 10.69 4.18 2.46
C ILE A 329 11.53 2.94 2.70
N ARG A 330 10.92 1.77 2.48
CA ARG A 330 11.61 0.47 2.46
C ARG A 330 11.22 -0.25 1.19
N CYS A 331 12.22 -0.53 0.36
CA CYS A 331 12.03 -1.27 -0.87
C CYS A 331 12.93 -2.50 -0.85
N GLU A 332 12.32 -3.68 -0.74
CA GLU A 332 13.02 -4.97 -0.61
C GLU A 332 12.53 -5.95 -1.64
N SER A 333 13.44 -6.63 -2.34
CA SER A 333 13.03 -7.58 -3.38
C SER A 333 12.13 -6.94 -4.46
N ALA A 334 12.10 -5.59 -4.53
CA ALA A 334 11.02 -4.79 -5.09
C ALA A 334 11.33 -4.08 -6.39
N THR A 335 10.42 -4.21 -7.36
CA THR A 335 10.19 -3.36 -8.52
C THR A 335 11.45 -2.93 -9.27
N PRO A 336 11.73 -3.43 -10.49
CA PRO A 336 12.93 -3.03 -11.21
C PRO A 336 13.08 -1.51 -11.39
N VAL A 337 12.01 -0.72 -11.21
CA VAL A 337 12.03 0.74 -11.27
C VAL A 337 11.44 1.36 -9.99
N LEU A 338 12.23 2.16 -9.28
CA LEU A 338 11.74 3.08 -8.23
C LEU A 338 12.00 4.52 -8.66
N THR A 339 10.99 5.38 -8.55
CA THR A 339 11.08 6.82 -8.87
C THR A 339 10.55 7.65 -7.71
N LEU A 340 11.40 8.50 -7.12
CA LEU A 340 11.08 9.45 -6.07
C LEU A 340 11.41 10.86 -6.58
N VAL A 341 10.40 11.69 -6.85
CA VAL A 341 10.61 13.02 -7.46
C VAL A 341 9.90 14.13 -6.72
N ASN A 342 10.62 15.20 -6.37
CA ASN A 342 10.06 16.40 -5.75
C ASN A 342 9.25 16.12 -4.47
N ASN A 343 9.68 15.18 -3.64
CA ASN A 343 9.02 14.89 -2.37
C ASN A 343 9.66 15.68 -1.23
N THR A 344 8.88 15.98 -0.20
CA THR A 344 9.38 16.42 1.11
C THR A 344 9.32 15.25 2.07
N ILE A 345 10.47 14.84 2.61
CA ILE A 345 10.63 13.62 3.41
C ILE A 345 11.19 14.00 4.79
N ARG A 346 10.38 13.84 5.84
CA ARG A 346 10.71 14.32 7.20
C ARG A 346 10.56 13.24 8.24
N GLY A 347 11.62 12.95 9.00
CA GLY A 347 11.52 12.14 10.21
C GLY A 347 11.13 12.98 11.42
N THR A 348 10.25 12.46 12.28
CA THR A 348 10.03 12.97 13.65
C THR A 348 10.44 11.91 14.67
N VAL A 349 10.74 12.34 15.89
CA VAL A 349 11.14 11.46 16.99
C VAL A 349 9.92 10.74 17.54
N LEU A 350 10.03 9.44 17.78
CA LEU A 350 9.09 8.72 18.64
C LEU A 350 9.31 9.17 20.08
N ASP A 351 8.27 9.64 20.77
CA ASP A 351 8.36 9.95 22.20
C ASP A 351 8.76 8.72 23.05
N THR A 352 8.49 7.50 22.54
CA THR A 352 8.83 6.24 23.19
C THR A 352 9.42 5.23 22.18
N PRO A 353 10.62 4.66 22.41
CA PRO A 353 11.15 3.61 21.54
C PRO A 353 10.27 2.34 21.61
N PRO A 354 10.13 1.57 20.51
CA PRO A 354 9.35 0.34 20.52
C PRO A 354 9.92 -0.68 21.52
N GLU A 355 9.05 -1.49 22.13
CA GLU A 355 9.46 -2.47 23.14
C GLU A 355 10.45 -3.51 22.56
N PRO A 356 11.53 -3.84 23.30
CA PRO A 356 12.45 -4.90 22.90
C PRO A 356 11.72 -6.24 22.71
N GLY A 357 11.81 -6.84 21.51
CA GLY A 357 11.27 -8.17 21.24
C GLY A 357 9.91 -8.20 20.53
N SER A 358 9.33 -7.06 20.14
CA SER A 358 8.19 -7.09 19.23
C SER A 358 8.58 -7.76 17.90
N GLU A 359 7.78 -8.70 17.41
CA GLU A 359 8.02 -9.46 16.16
C GLU A 359 8.06 -8.60 14.89
N SER A 360 7.95 -7.28 15.04
CA SER A 360 8.38 -6.34 14.03
C SER A 360 9.88 -6.13 14.22
N PRO A 361 10.77 -6.75 13.40
CA PRO A 361 12.09 -6.20 13.15
C PRO A 361 11.91 -4.91 12.34
N VAL A 362 11.20 -3.94 12.92
CA VAL A 362 11.21 -2.56 12.51
C VAL A 362 12.50 -2.07 13.10
N PHE A 363 13.52 -2.06 12.26
CA PHE A 363 14.68 -1.20 12.47
C PHE A 363 14.13 0.13 13.01
N PRO A 364 14.43 0.54 14.26
CA PRO A 364 13.98 1.83 14.78
C PRO A 364 14.75 2.88 13.97
N ALA A 365 14.21 3.22 12.81
CA ALA A 365 14.93 3.83 11.71
C ALA A 365 14.31 5.20 11.44
N TRP A 366 14.62 6.12 12.36
CA TRP A 366 14.07 7.47 12.41
C TRP A 366 14.50 8.29 11.17
N GLY A 367 13.55 8.66 10.31
CA GLY A 367 13.83 9.49 9.13
C GLY A 367 14.54 8.76 7.98
N HIS A 368 14.50 7.43 7.91
CA HIS A 368 15.25 6.68 6.89
C HIS A 368 14.48 6.52 5.57
N VAL A 369 15.25 6.64 4.49
CA VAL A 369 14.94 6.09 3.18
C VAL A 369 15.95 4.98 2.90
N ILE A 370 15.51 3.72 3.01
CA ILE A 370 16.30 2.55 2.63
C ILE A 370 15.82 2.11 1.26
N VAL A 371 16.64 2.39 0.24
CA VAL A 371 16.41 1.88 -1.11
C VAL A 371 17.45 0.80 -1.41
N GLN A 372 17.08 -0.45 -1.15
CA GLN A 372 17.88 -1.61 -1.54
C GLN A 372 17.47 -2.07 -2.95
N SER A 373 18.09 -1.50 -3.99
CA SER A 373 18.03 -2.06 -5.35
C SER A 373 19.43 -2.60 -5.78
N GLY A 374 19.52 -3.56 -6.70
CA GLY A 374 20.69 -4.44 -6.95
C GLY A 374 22.08 -3.85 -7.29
N THR A 375 23.14 -4.69 -7.27
CA THR A 375 24.52 -4.24 -6.91
C THR A 375 25.75 -4.62 -7.79
N PRO A 376 27.01 -4.18 -7.46
CA PRO A 376 27.97 -4.73 -6.41
C PRO A 376 28.59 -3.70 -5.39
N GLY A 377 28.93 -3.97 -4.09
CA GLY A 377 29.15 -5.23 -3.33
C GLY A 377 29.00 -5.24 -1.77
N ALA A 378 29.74 -6.17 -1.12
CA ALA A 378 29.66 -6.76 0.25
C ALA A 378 28.28 -7.24 0.74
N ASP A 379 27.44 -6.39 1.34
CA ASP A 379 26.06 -6.77 1.71
C ASP A 379 25.07 -6.57 0.58
N CYS A 380 25.44 -5.72 -0.38
CA CYS A 380 24.75 -5.68 -1.63
C CYS A 380 25.38 -6.74 -2.56
N SER A 381 25.29 -8.00 -2.15
CA SER A 381 25.84 -9.15 -2.87
C SER A 381 24.99 -9.53 -4.09
N ALA A 382 25.46 -10.48 -4.92
CA ALA A 382 24.86 -10.92 -6.19
C ALA A 382 23.36 -11.34 -6.13
N ILE A 383 22.78 -11.38 -4.94
CA ILE A 383 21.41 -11.77 -4.63
C ILE A 383 20.38 -10.70 -5.07
N HIS A 384 20.81 -9.46 -5.32
CA HIS A 384 19.91 -8.32 -5.57
C HIS A 384 19.83 -7.82 -7.02
N ALA A 385 20.40 -8.53 -8.02
CA ALA A 385 20.56 -8.11 -9.43
C ALA A 385 19.28 -7.72 -10.22
N TRP A 386 18.10 -7.68 -9.59
CA TRP A 386 16.81 -7.37 -10.19
C TRP A 386 16.40 -5.88 -10.09
N GLY A 387 17.03 -5.08 -9.23
CA GLY A 387 16.85 -3.62 -9.23
C GLY A 387 17.54 -2.99 -10.45
N LYS A 388 16.76 -2.55 -11.44
CA LYS A 388 17.27 -2.07 -12.74
C LYS A 388 17.48 -0.58 -12.79
N GLU A 389 16.61 0.20 -12.15
CA GLU A 389 16.58 1.65 -12.26
C GLU A 389 16.05 2.30 -10.98
N LEU A 390 16.83 3.25 -10.47
CA LEU A 390 16.46 4.09 -9.35
C LEU A 390 16.59 5.55 -9.78
N THR A 391 15.51 6.32 -9.70
CA THR A 391 15.51 7.76 -9.91
C THR A 391 15.10 8.46 -8.62
N ILE A 392 15.97 9.30 -8.07
CA ILE A 392 15.72 10.10 -6.87
C ILE A 392 16.14 11.54 -7.18
N GLU A 393 15.15 12.39 -7.48
CA GLU A 393 15.39 13.72 -8.03
C GLU A 393 14.58 14.81 -7.33
N GLY A 394 15.22 15.93 -7.01
CA GLY A 394 14.52 17.12 -6.48
C GLY A 394 13.89 16.93 -5.11
N ASN A 395 14.27 15.89 -4.34
CA ASN A 395 13.66 15.62 -3.04
C ASN A 395 14.31 16.47 -1.94
N ASP A 396 13.50 16.87 -0.96
CA ASP A 396 13.93 17.54 0.26
C ASP A 396 13.88 16.56 1.44
N PHE A 397 15.05 16.22 1.99
CA PHE A 397 15.22 15.30 3.10
C PHE A 397 15.56 16.04 4.38
N PHE A 398 14.75 15.87 5.41
CA PHE A 398 15.06 16.31 6.76
C PHE A 398 15.34 15.11 7.67
N ILE A 399 16.58 15.02 8.18
CA ILE A 399 17.02 13.96 9.08
C ILE A 399 17.19 14.56 10.48
N PRO A 400 16.35 14.20 11.47
CA PRO A 400 16.46 14.76 12.80
C PRO A 400 17.76 14.31 13.50
N GLN A 401 18.33 15.15 14.37
CA GLN A 401 19.55 14.90 15.15
C GLN A 401 19.43 13.62 15.98
N ALA A 402 18.21 13.34 16.42
CA ALA A 402 17.86 12.16 17.17
C ALA A 402 18.07 10.87 16.38
N ALA A 403 18.13 10.89 15.04
CA ALA A 403 18.34 9.72 14.17
C ALA A 403 19.47 8.80 14.72
N PRO A 404 19.28 7.46 14.74
CA PRO A 404 20.25 6.56 15.35
C PRO A 404 21.57 6.63 14.58
N ARG A 405 22.72 6.32 15.19
CA ARG A 405 24.01 6.40 14.48
C ARG A 405 24.74 5.05 14.53
N GLY A 406 25.29 4.62 13.39
CA GLY A 406 26.09 3.39 13.26
C GLY A 406 25.29 2.16 12.86
N GLY A 407 25.98 1.06 12.49
CA GLY A 407 25.37 -0.27 12.27
C GLY A 407 24.33 -0.42 11.15
N GLY A 408 24.29 0.48 10.16
CA GLY A 408 23.23 0.54 9.13
C GLY A 408 22.00 1.36 9.54
N TYR A 409 22.04 1.99 10.73
CA TYR A 409 20.98 2.85 11.26
C TYR A 409 21.36 4.34 11.14
N GLY A 410 20.37 5.22 10.94
CA GLY A 410 20.48 6.67 10.72
C GLY A 410 20.74 7.14 9.30
N GLN A 411 20.55 6.27 8.31
CA GLN A 411 21.28 6.38 7.04
C GLN A 411 20.34 6.33 5.85
N ILE A 412 20.65 7.15 4.85
CA ILE A 412 20.08 7.02 3.50
C ILE A 412 21.08 6.21 2.69
N SER A 413 20.62 5.10 2.11
CA SER A 413 21.45 4.24 1.27
C SER A 413 20.78 4.05 -0.08
N TYR A 414 21.54 4.33 -1.13
CA TYR A 414 21.13 4.14 -2.51
C TYR A 414 21.89 2.95 -3.11
N CYS A 415 21.15 1.91 -3.44
CA CYS A 415 21.69 0.75 -4.13
C CYS A 415 20.91 0.56 -5.44
N GLY A 416 21.57 0.16 -6.53
CA GLY A 416 20.97 0.02 -7.87
C GLY A 416 22.01 -0.13 -8.99
N THR A 417 21.58 -0.71 -10.12
CA THR A 417 22.46 -0.89 -11.29
C THR A 417 22.47 0.32 -12.22
N LYS A 418 21.35 1.04 -12.31
CA LYS A 418 21.26 2.38 -12.89
C LYS A 418 20.63 3.30 -11.85
N ILE A 419 21.42 4.22 -11.31
CA ILE A 419 20.91 5.21 -10.37
C ILE A 419 21.07 6.60 -10.99
N ARG A 420 19.99 7.37 -10.96
CA ARG A 420 19.98 8.81 -11.17
C ARG A 420 19.64 9.47 -9.84
N LEU A 421 20.62 10.16 -9.26
CA LEU A 421 20.44 11.05 -8.12
C LEU A 421 20.72 12.47 -8.62
N ALA A 422 19.81 13.40 -8.38
CA ALA A 422 19.98 14.77 -8.85
C ALA A 422 19.17 15.74 -7.99
N ASP A 423 19.70 16.93 -7.75
CA ASP A 423 18.96 18.03 -7.12
C ASP A 423 18.31 17.71 -5.76
N ASN A 424 18.84 16.75 -5.01
CA ASN A 424 18.30 16.46 -3.68
C ASN A 424 18.89 17.42 -2.63
N SER A 425 18.07 17.88 -1.69
CA SER A 425 18.49 18.68 -0.54
C SER A 425 18.46 17.83 0.72
N TYR A 426 19.51 17.90 1.53
CA TYR A 426 19.58 17.24 2.83
C TYR A 426 19.75 18.29 3.93
N ASP A 427 18.94 18.20 4.97
CA ASP A 427 18.95 19.11 6.12
C ASP A 427 18.78 18.36 7.44
N THR A 428 19.21 18.99 8.54
CA THR A 428 19.15 18.45 9.90
C THR A 428 19.15 19.57 10.93
N ASP A 429 18.51 19.36 12.07
CA ASP A 429 18.61 20.22 13.26
C ASP A 429 19.90 19.99 14.08
N MET A 430 20.81 19.14 13.60
CA MET A 430 22.10 18.90 14.23
C MET A 430 23.08 20.07 14.01
N ALA A 431 23.53 20.68 15.11
CA ALA A 431 24.55 21.73 15.08
C ALA A 431 26.01 21.22 15.03
N ASP A 432 26.25 19.97 15.44
CA ASP A 432 27.59 19.42 15.65
C ASP A 432 28.02 18.44 14.54
N ALA A 433 29.17 18.73 13.90
CA ALA A 433 29.78 17.90 12.86
C ALA A 433 30.75 16.83 13.39
N SER A 434 30.95 16.73 14.71
CA SER A 434 31.89 15.77 15.32
C SER A 434 31.49 14.31 15.08
N ASN A 435 30.20 14.05 14.85
CA ASN A 435 29.65 12.73 14.57
C ASN A 435 28.51 12.84 13.54
N PRO A 436 28.84 13.10 12.26
CA PRO A 436 27.87 13.49 11.27
C PRO A 436 26.97 12.32 10.82
N LEU A 437 25.76 12.66 10.39
CA LEU A 437 24.88 11.75 9.67
C LEU A 437 25.47 11.42 8.30
N ARG A 438 25.15 10.24 7.77
CA ARG A 438 25.78 9.71 6.56
C ARG A 438 24.74 9.39 5.49
N VAL A 439 25.00 9.89 4.28
CA VAL A 439 24.29 9.47 3.06
C VAL A 439 25.27 8.63 2.24
N TYR A 440 24.90 7.37 2.00
CA TYR A 440 25.74 6.37 1.33
C TYR A 440 25.45 6.33 -0.17
N TYR A 441 26.52 6.45 -0.94
CA TYR A 441 26.53 6.35 -2.40
C TYR A 441 27.41 5.18 -2.84
N ASN A 442 27.02 4.52 -3.93
CA ASN A 442 27.82 3.42 -4.48
C ASN A 442 28.89 3.96 -5.45
N ARG A 443 30.17 3.70 -5.20
CA ARG A 443 31.27 4.13 -6.09
C ARG A 443 31.23 3.49 -7.49
N ALA A 444 30.67 2.30 -7.65
CA ALA A 444 30.62 1.58 -8.92
C ALA A 444 29.83 2.33 -10.01
N GLN A 445 29.09 3.38 -9.65
CA GLN A 445 28.22 4.14 -10.55
C GLN A 445 28.88 5.39 -11.15
N GLY A 446 30.09 5.74 -10.70
CA GLY A 446 30.82 6.93 -11.16
C GLY A 446 30.38 8.22 -10.46
N VAL A 447 31.34 9.09 -10.18
CA VAL A 447 31.22 10.32 -9.35
C VAL A 447 30.23 11.35 -9.91
N GLY A 448 29.80 11.23 -11.17
CA GLY A 448 28.96 12.20 -11.85
C GLY A 448 27.48 12.20 -11.43
N SER A 449 26.98 11.13 -10.81
CA SER A 449 25.55 10.97 -10.48
C SER A 449 25.12 11.65 -9.17
N VAL A 450 25.97 12.47 -8.57
CA VAL A 450 25.74 13.05 -7.23
C VAL A 450 26.19 14.51 -7.11
N ALA A 451 26.73 15.06 -8.19
CA ALA A 451 27.29 16.41 -8.24
C ALA A 451 26.25 17.51 -7.93
N GLU A 452 24.97 17.16 -7.96
CA GLU A 452 23.84 18.08 -7.86
C GLU A 452 23.13 18.03 -6.50
N ASP A 453 23.49 17.08 -5.65
CA ASP A 453 22.95 16.98 -4.30
C ASP A 453 23.54 18.07 -3.38
N CYS A 454 22.71 18.57 -2.45
CA CYS A 454 23.00 19.68 -1.57
C CYS A 454 23.06 19.23 -0.11
N PHE A 455 24.20 19.46 0.55
CA PHE A 455 24.45 19.11 1.95
C PHE A 455 24.61 20.36 2.83
N PRO A 456 24.34 20.28 4.14
CA PRO A 456 24.49 21.42 5.04
C PRO A 456 25.97 21.78 5.22
N ALA A 457 26.28 23.08 5.15
CA ALA A 457 27.65 23.59 5.25
C ALA A 457 28.32 23.34 6.62
N SER A 458 27.53 23.02 7.65
CA SER A 458 28.04 22.63 8.97
C SER A 458 28.85 21.34 8.93
N GLY A 459 28.63 20.47 7.94
CA GLY A 459 29.16 19.11 7.91
C GLY A 459 28.38 18.14 8.80
N ALA A 460 27.22 18.54 9.33
CA ALA A 460 26.36 17.68 10.15
C ALA A 460 25.78 16.48 9.38
N ILE A 461 25.72 16.58 8.05
CA ILE A 461 25.44 15.46 7.14
C ILE A 461 26.57 15.41 6.12
N ILE A 462 27.13 14.23 5.90
CA ILE A 462 28.20 13.99 4.93
C ILE A 462 27.82 12.90 3.93
N ALA A 463 28.26 13.07 2.68
CA ALA A 463 28.25 12.02 1.67
C ALA A 463 29.41 11.05 1.90
N VAL A 464 29.11 9.75 1.93
CA VAL A 464 30.13 8.69 2.05
C VAL A 464 29.88 7.58 1.03
N ASP A 465 30.90 6.78 0.77
CA ASP A 465 30.76 5.56 -0.03
C ASP A 465 30.38 4.32 0.81
N GLU A 466 30.25 3.17 0.14
CA GLU A 466 29.96 1.88 0.77
C GLU A 466 31.00 1.43 1.83
N ALA A 467 32.23 1.97 1.79
CA ALA A 467 33.27 1.72 2.80
C ALA A 467 33.28 2.78 3.91
N GLY A 468 32.32 3.71 3.89
CA GLY A 468 32.20 4.83 4.82
C GLY A 468 33.26 5.91 4.64
N GLN A 469 33.99 5.94 3.52
CA GLN A 469 34.94 7.01 3.20
C GLN A 469 34.20 8.19 2.56
N PRO A 470 34.70 9.44 2.70
CA PRO A 470 34.08 10.60 2.07
C PRO A 470 33.85 10.40 0.57
N TYR A 471 32.63 10.68 0.10
CA TYR A 471 32.30 10.62 -1.31
C TYR A 471 32.70 11.95 -1.98
N PRO A 472 33.42 11.94 -3.12
CA PRO A 472 33.81 13.16 -3.80
C PRO A 472 32.57 13.87 -4.37
N LEU A 473 32.20 15.00 -3.78
CA LEU A 473 31.19 15.90 -4.35
C LEU A 473 31.88 16.86 -5.32
N THR A 474 31.34 17.00 -6.53
CA THR A 474 31.77 18.08 -7.42
C THR A 474 31.31 19.39 -6.82
N PRO A 475 32.20 20.37 -6.56
CA PRO A 475 31.78 21.66 -6.01
C PRO A 475 30.77 22.31 -6.95
N ARG A 476 29.50 22.44 -6.52
CA ARG A 476 28.57 23.35 -7.19
C ARG A 476 29.14 24.76 -7.08
N GLY A 477 29.40 25.41 -8.20
CA GLY A 477 29.88 26.77 -8.22
C GLY A 477 28.88 27.69 -7.51
N THR A 478 29.11 28.05 -6.24
CA THR A 478 28.41 29.07 -5.43
C THR A 478 26.87 29.05 -5.36
N GLN A 479 26.18 28.10 -6.00
CA GLN A 479 24.73 28.01 -5.95
C GLN A 479 24.34 27.48 -4.57
N LYS A 480 23.95 28.42 -3.69
CA LYS A 480 23.43 28.11 -2.36
C LYS A 480 22.39 26.99 -2.49
N CYS A 481 22.56 25.93 -1.70
CA CYS A 481 21.47 25.02 -1.34
C CYS A 481 20.24 25.90 -1.10
N LEU A 482 19.13 25.64 -1.82
CA LEU A 482 17.91 26.41 -1.63
C LEU A 482 17.52 26.26 -0.16
N THR A 483 17.84 27.25 0.67
CA THR A 483 17.33 27.33 2.03
C THR A 483 15.83 27.48 1.88
N LEU A 484 15.09 26.44 2.21
CA LEU A 484 13.64 26.54 2.30
C LEU A 484 13.29 27.70 3.25
N PRO A 485 12.17 28.40 3.00
CA PRO A 485 11.62 29.28 4.02
C PRO A 485 11.44 28.43 5.28
N GLN A 486 12.12 28.82 6.37
CA GLN A 486 11.83 28.27 7.69
C GLN A 486 10.32 28.43 7.94
N PRO A 487 9.60 27.37 8.37
CA PRO A 487 8.16 27.43 8.56
C PRO A 487 7.72 28.47 9.60
#